data_AF-A0A5D4KKS9-F1
#
_entry.id   AF-A0A5D4KKS9-F1
#
_cell.length_a   1.000
_cell.length_b   1.000
_cell.length_c   1.000
_cell.angle_alpha   90.00
_cell.angle_beta   90.00
_cell.angle_gamma   90.00
#
_symmetry.space_group_name_H-M   'P 1'
#
loop_
_entity.id
_entity.type
_entity.pdbx_description
1 polymer ?
#
loop_
_entity_poly.entity_id
_entity_poly.type
_entity_poly.pdbx_seq_one_letter_code
_entity_poly.pdbx_strand_id
1 'polypeptide(L)'
;MSSLKRILFYTVYILIILITLYYGLNYQNTLIEQSKNIYEKPNALHYYSIVYSIFIGSLFALPHIIGFLNKTGVWKYDWIRSLMVGLPTLFVTFLPVLYWTIPEYIQFLPTQLLHLAGPTLILPTICGVLFGYTLVSSFKKVF
;
A
#
# COMPACT_ATOMS: atom_id res chain seq x y z
N MET A 1 11.42 -2.83 -27.60
CA MET A 1 11.88 -1.52 -27.07
C MET A 1 13.40 -1.51 -27.14
N SER A 2 14.04 -0.46 -27.66
CA SER A 2 15.50 -0.37 -27.62
C SER A 2 16.00 -0.24 -26.18
N SER A 3 17.22 -0.71 -25.90
CA SER A 3 17.82 -0.67 -24.55
C SER A 3 17.81 0.74 -23.95
N LEU A 4 18.08 1.76 -24.77
CA LEU A 4 18.01 3.18 -24.37
C LEU A 4 16.62 3.63 -23.91
N LYS A 5 15.56 3.27 -24.65
CA LYS A 5 14.17 3.60 -24.27
C LYS A 5 13.78 2.91 -22.95
N ARG A 6 14.27 1.69 -22.72
CA ARG A 6 14.04 0.95 -21.48
C ARG A 6 14.75 1.58 -20.29
N ILE A 7 15.99 2.00 -20.45
CA ILE A 7 16.75 2.72 -19.42
C ILE A 7 16.04 4.03 -19.07
N LEU A 8 15.72 4.86 -20.06
CA LEU A 8 15.03 6.13 -19.85
C LEU A 8 13.69 5.94 -19.11
N PHE A 9 12.92 4.93 -19.49
CA PHE A 9 11.67 4.59 -18.81
C PHE A 9 11.89 4.27 -17.33
N TYR A 10 12.86 3.41 -16.99
CA TYR A 10 13.17 3.10 -15.59
C TYR A 10 13.72 4.29 -14.82
N THR A 11 14.49 5.18 -15.46
CA THR A 11 14.98 6.42 -14.85
C THR A 11 13.82 7.36 -14.49
N VAL A 12 12.88 7.59 -15.41
CA VAL A 12 11.71 8.43 -15.13
C VAL A 12 10.83 7.77 -14.05
N TYR A 13 10.64 6.46 -14.15
CA TYR A 13 9.86 5.70 -13.17
C TYR A 13 10.44 5.80 -11.74
N ILE A 14 11.75 5.64 -11.57
CA ILE A 14 12.37 5.76 -10.24
C ILE A 14 12.32 7.20 -9.72
N LEU A 15 12.46 8.22 -10.58
CA LEU A 15 12.28 9.61 -10.19
C LEU A 15 10.87 9.88 -9.68
N ILE A 16 9.84 9.38 -10.38
CA ILE A 16 8.44 9.50 -9.94
C ILE A 16 8.25 8.84 -8.57
N ILE A 17 8.82 7.64 -8.35
CA ILE A 17 8.78 6.98 -7.05
C ILE A 17 9.42 7.85 -5.97
N LEU A 18 10.64 8.33 -6.20
CA LEU A 18 11.38 9.11 -5.20
C LEU A 18 10.67 10.42 -4.84
N ILE A 19 10.13 11.11 -5.85
CA ILE A 19 9.32 12.32 -5.65
C ILE A 19 8.07 12.00 -4.83
N THR A 20 7.35 10.95 -5.19
CA THR A 20 6.14 10.51 -4.48
C THR A 20 6.45 10.16 -3.03
N LEU A 21 7.54 9.42 -2.80
CA LEU A 21 8.00 9.05 -1.46
C LEU A 21 8.36 10.29 -0.63
N TYR A 22 9.12 11.23 -1.21
CA TYR A 22 9.53 12.45 -0.53
C TYR A 22 8.34 13.28 -0.07
N TYR A 23 7.44 13.63 -0.99
CA TYR A 23 6.26 14.46 -0.65
C TYR A 23 5.30 13.71 0.26
N GLY A 24 5.12 12.41 0.04
CA GLY A 24 4.23 11.58 0.84
C GLY A 24 4.69 11.45 2.29
N LEU A 25 5.99 11.25 2.52
CA LEU A 25 6.58 11.20 3.86
C LEU A 25 6.60 12.58 4.52
N ASN A 26 6.88 13.65 3.77
CA ASN A 26 6.86 15.00 4.31
C ASN A 26 5.44 15.39 4.80
N TYR A 27 4.41 15.03 4.05
CA TYR A 27 3.03 15.22 4.47
C TYR A 27 2.67 14.35 5.68
N GLN A 28 3.13 13.09 5.71
CA GLN A 28 2.95 12.22 6.88
C GLN A 28 3.57 12.83 8.14
N ASN A 29 4.77 13.41 8.06
CA ASN A 29 5.42 14.09 9.18
C ASN A 29 4.60 15.28 9.67
N THR A 30 4.02 16.05 8.75
CA THR A 30 3.12 17.16 9.09
C THR A 30 1.90 16.65 9.86
N LEU A 31 1.30 15.54 9.44
CA LEU A 31 0.17 14.92 10.15
C LEU A 31 0.58 14.38 11.53
N ILE A 32 1.79 13.82 11.67
CA ILE A 32 2.33 13.37 12.95
C ILE A 32 2.49 14.57 13.91
N GLU A 33 3.07 15.67 13.45
CA GLU A 33 3.21 16.89 14.26
C GLU A 33 1.84 17.45 14.68
N GLN A 34 0.89 17.52 13.76
CA GLN A 34 -0.48 17.94 14.07
C GLN A 34 -1.16 17.00 15.08
N SER A 35 -0.96 15.69 14.96
CA SER A 35 -1.54 14.71 15.88
C SER A 35 -0.99 14.80 17.31
N LYS A 36 0.23 15.32 17.48
CA LYS A 36 0.82 15.57 18.81
C LYS A 36 0.26 16.82 19.47
N ASN A 37 -0.09 17.82 18.67
CA ASN A 37 -0.57 19.12 19.15
C ASN A 37 -2.09 19.18 19.31
N ILE A 38 -2.84 18.36 18.56
CA ILE A 38 -4.30 18.32 18.54
C ILE A 38 -4.74 16.92 18.96
N TYR A 39 -5.10 16.76 20.23
CA TYR A 39 -5.56 15.49 20.84
C TYR A 39 -6.78 14.86 20.15
N GLU A 40 -7.48 15.58 19.28
CA GLU A 40 -8.81 15.19 18.78
C GLU A 40 -8.81 14.44 17.43
N LYS A 41 -7.69 14.36 16.69
CA LYS A 41 -7.70 13.77 15.33
C LYS A 41 -6.60 12.75 15.01
N PRO A 42 -6.37 11.71 15.83
CA PRO A 42 -5.49 10.61 15.45
C PRO A 42 -5.94 9.89 14.16
N ASN A 43 -7.22 10.00 13.78
CA ASN A 43 -7.79 9.28 12.64
C ASN A 43 -7.21 9.70 11.29
N ALA A 44 -6.92 10.99 11.08
CA ALA A 44 -6.44 11.47 9.77
C ALA A 44 -5.08 10.87 9.39
N LEU A 45 -4.18 10.71 10.38
CA LEU A 45 -2.89 10.05 10.19
C LEU A 45 -3.06 8.59 9.77
N HIS A 46 -3.92 7.84 10.48
CA HIS A 46 -4.15 6.42 10.20
C HIS A 46 -4.77 6.21 8.82
N TYR A 47 -5.79 6.99 8.44
CA TYR A 47 -6.38 6.92 7.10
C TYR A 47 -5.37 7.28 6.02
N TYR A 48 -4.57 8.32 6.23
CA TYR A 48 -3.52 8.69 5.29
C TYR A 48 -2.51 7.55 5.12
N SER A 49 -2.00 6.95 6.21
CA SER A 49 -1.04 5.84 6.14
C SER A 49 -1.59 4.62 5.39
N ILE A 50 -2.88 4.30 5.55
CA ILE A 50 -3.56 3.22 4.80
C ILE A 50 -3.56 3.54 3.30
N VAL A 51 -4.10 4.69 2.91
CA VAL A 51 -4.22 5.07 1.50
C VAL A 51 -2.84 5.18 0.86
N TYR A 52 -1.90 5.81 1.56
CA TYR A 52 -0.54 6.02 1.08
C TYR A 52 0.23 4.71 0.88
N SER A 53 0.18 3.78 1.84
CA SER A 53 0.87 2.49 1.70
C SER A 53 0.32 1.66 0.55
N ILE A 54 -1.01 1.60 0.39
CA ILE A 54 -1.66 0.92 -0.74
C ILE A 54 -1.30 1.58 -2.08
N PHE A 55 -1.26 2.91 -2.11
CA PHE A 55 -0.86 3.66 -3.29
C PHE A 55 0.60 3.37 -3.69
N ILE A 56 1.54 3.39 -2.74
CA ILE A 56 2.94 3.06 -2.99
C ILE A 56 3.10 1.61 -3.49
N GLY A 57 2.42 0.66 -2.86
CA GLY A 57 2.42 -0.74 -3.33
C GLY A 57 1.93 -0.88 -4.77
N SER A 58 0.84 -0.18 -5.09
CA SER A 58 0.27 -0.16 -6.44
C SER A 58 1.24 0.46 -7.45
N LEU A 59 1.91 1.55 -7.07
CA LEU A 59 2.95 2.21 -7.87
C LEU A 59 4.11 1.26 -8.18
N PHE A 60 4.55 0.47 -7.20
CA PHE A 60 5.62 -0.52 -7.36
C PHE A 60 5.28 -1.66 -8.32
N ALA A 61 4.01 -1.98 -8.47
CA ALA A 61 3.53 -2.99 -9.40
C ALA A 61 3.30 -2.46 -10.83
N LEU A 62 3.40 -1.14 -11.09
CA LEU A 62 3.20 -0.58 -12.43
C LEU A 62 4.12 -1.18 -13.52
N PRO A 63 5.43 -1.41 -13.28
CA PRO A 63 6.30 -2.00 -14.30
C PRO A 63 5.84 -3.39 -14.74
N HIS A 64 5.19 -4.13 -13.85
CA HIS A 64 4.61 -5.44 -14.16
C HIS A 64 3.54 -5.30 -15.25
N ILE A 65 2.55 -4.41 -15.06
CA ILE A 65 1.47 -4.18 -16.02
C ILE A 65 2.01 -3.69 -17.37
N ILE A 66 2.97 -2.77 -17.34
CA ILE A 66 3.55 -2.18 -18.56
C ILE A 66 4.22 -3.26 -19.42
N GLY A 67 4.81 -4.28 -18.80
CA GLY A 67 5.35 -5.45 -19.51
C GLY A 67 4.30 -6.27 -20.29
N PHE A 68 3.02 -6.18 -19.91
CA PHE A 68 1.92 -6.86 -20.60
C PHE A 68 1.17 -5.96 -21.59
N LEU A 69 1.31 -4.63 -21.55
CA LEU A 69 0.57 -3.73 -22.44
C LEU A 69 0.75 -4.08 -23.92
N ASN A 70 1.98 -4.39 -24.34
CA ASN A 70 2.31 -4.71 -25.74
C ASN A 70 2.05 -6.17 -26.14
N LYS A 71 1.65 -7.03 -25.21
CA LYS A 71 1.33 -8.44 -25.49
C LYS A 71 -0.10 -8.56 -26.01
N THR A 72 -0.36 -9.43 -26.99
CA THR A 72 -1.74 -9.77 -27.37
C THR A 72 -2.38 -10.67 -26.30
N GLY A 73 -3.69 -10.90 -26.35
CA GLY A 73 -4.43 -11.71 -25.37
C GLY A 73 -5.38 -10.91 -24.48
N VAL A 74 -6.16 -11.63 -23.69
CA VAL A 74 -7.23 -11.07 -22.84
C VAL A 74 -6.70 -10.81 -21.43
N TRP A 75 -7.02 -9.65 -20.88
CA TRP A 75 -6.74 -9.36 -19.48
C TRP A 75 -7.57 -10.30 -18.59
N LYS A 76 -6.88 -11.09 -17.77
CA LYS A 76 -7.49 -11.87 -16.70
C LYS A 76 -7.00 -11.36 -15.36
N TYR A 77 -7.91 -11.35 -14.40
CA TYR A 77 -7.62 -11.01 -13.02
C TYR A 77 -7.49 -12.29 -12.20
N ASP A 78 -6.34 -12.46 -11.55
CA ASP A 78 -6.10 -13.55 -10.62
C ASP A 78 -6.81 -13.27 -9.29
N TRP A 79 -8.13 -13.49 -9.28
CA TRP A 79 -8.97 -13.22 -8.13
C TRP A 79 -8.59 -14.09 -6.93
N ILE A 80 -8.08 -15.31 -7.16
CA ILE A 80 -7.61 -16.20 -6.10
C ILE A 80 -6.40 -15.57 -5.40
N ARG A 81 -5.41 -15.08 -6.15
CA ARG A 81 -4.24 -14.39 -5.57
C ARG A 81 -4.66 -13.14 -4.79
N SER A 82 -5.57 -12.35 -5.35
CA SER A 82 -6.09 -11.16 -4.68
C SER A 82 -6.85 -11.49 -3.39
N LEU A 83 -7.62 -12.57 -3.37
CA LEU A 83 -8.37 -12.99 -2.20
C LEU A 83 -7.45 -13.59 -1.13
N MET A 84 -6.54 -14.49 -1.52
CA MET A 84 -5.67 -15.22 -0.59
C MET A 84 -4.55 -14.35 0.02
N VAL A 85 -4.00 -13.42 -0.74
CA VAL A 85 -2.93 -12.53 -0.26
C VAL A 85 -3.48 -11.15 0.08
N GLY A 86 -4.39 -10.63 -0.74
CA GLY A 86 -4.91 -9.28 -0.60
C GLY A 86 -5.86 -9.12 0.59
N LEU A 87 -6.82 -10.01 0.84
CA LEU A 87 -7.72 -9.84 1.98
C LEU A 87 -6.98 -9.85 3.33
N PRO A 88 -6.05 -10.80 3.62
CA PRO A 88 -5.33 -10.79 4.90
C PRO A 88 -4.47 -9.54 5.08
N THR A 89 -3.77 -9.11 4.02
CA THR A 89 -2.93 -7.91 4.08
C THR A 89 -3.77 -6.64 4.20
N LEU A 90 -4.92 -6.58 3.53
CA LEU A 90 -5.89 -5.49 3.68
C LEU A 90 -6.39 -5.40 5.13
N PHE A 91 -6.79 -6.52 5.72
CA PHE A 91 -7.26 -6.56 7.11
C PHE A 91 -6.21 -5.98 8.08
N VAL A 92 -4.95 -6.43 7.96
CA VAL A 92 -3.85 -5.92 8.80
C VAL A 92 -3.57 -4.44 8.54
N THR A 93 -3.72 -3.97 7.30
CA THR A 93 -3.58 -2.55 6.94
C THR A 93 -4.60 -1.68 7.68
N PHE A 94 -5.83 -2.18 7.87
CA PHE A 94 -6.92 -1.45 8.54
C PHE A 94 -6.90 -1.55 10.07
N LEU A 95 -6.08 -2.44 10.66
CA LEU A 95 -6.02 -2.63 12.11
C LEU A 95 -5.80 -1.34 12.93
N PRO A 96 -4.96 -0.36 12.54
CA PRO A 96 -4.83 0.88 13.30
C PRO A 96 -6.16 1.63 13.45
N VAL A 97 -6.95 1.72 12.37
CA VAL A 97 -8.26 2.39 12.40
C VAL A 97 -9.25 1.58 13.23
N LEU A 98 -9.27 0.26 13.08
CA LEU A 98 -10.15 -0.62 13.86
C LEU A 98 -9.83 -0.54 15.35
N TYR A 99 -8.56 -0.45 15.72
CA TYR A 99 -8.11 -0.31 17.10
C TYR A 99 -8.64 0.95 17.77
N TRP A 100 -8.70 2.06 17.04
CA TRP A 100 -9.21 3.33 17.59
C TRP A 100 -10.73 3.47 17.50
N THR A 101 -11.39 2.83 16.53
CA THR A 101 -12.83 3.02 16.29
C THR A 101 -13.69 1.98 17.00
N ILE A 102 -13.26 0.71 17.04
CA ILE A 102 -14.02 -0.41 17.57
C ILE A 102 -13.12 -1.42 18.31
N PRO A 103 -12.38 -1.01 19.36
CA PRO A 103 -11.40 -1.84 20.05
C PRO A 103 -11.99 -3.14 20.62
N GLU A 104 -13.25 -3.13 21.05
CA GLU A 104 -13.97 -4.28 21.63
C GLU A 104 -14.06 -5.47 20.66
N TYR A 105 -14.18 -5.19 19.37
CA TYR A 105 -14.37 -6.23 18.34
C TYR A 105 -13.07 -6.89 17.89
N ILE A 106 -11.91 -6.36 18.29
CA ILE A 106 -10.60 -6.88 17.88
C ILE A 106 -9.77 -7.46 19.03
N GLN A 107 -10.35 -7.54 20.25
CA GLN A 107 -9.68 -8.09 21.44
C GLN A 107 -9.34 -9.58 21.31
N PHE A 108 -9.98 -10.30 20.37
CA PHE A 108 -9.67 -11.69 20.07
C PHE A 108 -8.30 -11.87 19.40
N LEU A 109 -7.70 -10.80 18.87
CA LEU A 109 -6.40 -10.84 18.22
C LEU A 109 -5.26 -10.93 19.25
N PRO A 110 -4.13 -11.58 18.90
CA PRO A 110 -2.96 -11.63 19.78
C PRO A 110 -2.48 -10.23 20.17
N THR A 111 -2.14 -10.04 21.44
CA THR A 111 -1.67 -8.74 21.94
C THR A 111 -0.40 -8.26 21.23
N GLN A 112 0.49 -9.17 20.82
CA GLN A 112 1.66 -8.82 20.00
C GLN A 112 1.25 -8.27 18.63
N LEU A 113 0.21 -8.82 18.01
CA LEU A 113 -0.29 -8.33 16.73
C LEU A 113 -0.89 -6.93 16.88
N LEU A 114 -1.70 -6.71 17.93
CA LEU A 114 -2.27 -5.39 18.22
C LEU A 114 -1.18 -4.35 18.51
N HIS A 115 -0.11 -4.72 19.20
CA HIS A 115 1.01 -3.81 19.44
C HIS A 115 1.84 -3.51 18.18
N LEU A 116 2.04 -4.51 17.31
CA LEU A 116 2.75 -4.32 16.04
C LEU A 116 1.89 -3.59 14.99
N ALA A 117 0.57 -3.68 15.10
CA ALA A 117 -0.36 -3.13 14.13
C ALA A 117 -1.06 -1.83 14.56
N GLY A 118 -1.10 -1.50 15.84
CA GLY A 118 -1.70 -0.26 16.32
C GLY A 118 -0.67 0.88 16.39
N PRO A 119 0.17 0.96 17.45
CA PRO A 119 1.02 2.13 17.69
C PRO A 119 2.20 2.30 16.73
N THR A 120 2.86 1.23 16.28
CA THR A 120 4.11 1.33 15.52
C THR A 120 3.91 1.56 14.02
N LEU A 121 2.71 1.29 13.48
CA LEU A 121 2.31 1.44 12.06
C LEU A 121 3.15 0.67 11.02
N ILE A 122 4.26 0.04 11.40
CA ILE A 122 5.18 -0.66 10.48
C ILE A 122 4.47 -1.82 9.78
N LEU A 123 3.87 -2.73 10.55
CA LEU A 123 3.21 -3.91 10.00
C LEU A 123 2.03 -3.56 9.06
N PRO A 124 1.11 -2.65 9.43
CA PRO A 124 0.06 -2.14 8.56
C PRO A 124 0.60 -1.50 7.29
N THR A 125 1.70 -0.75 7.38
CA THR A 125 2.32 -0.10 6.21
C THR A 125 2.87 -1.15 5.24
N ILE A 126 3.60 -2.16 5.72
CA ILE A 126 4.12 -3.25 4.89
C ILE A 126 2.96 -4.02 4.25
N CYS A 127 1.93 -4.33 5.03
CA CYS A 127 0.75 -5.02 4.52
C CYS A 127 -0.01 -4.19 3.49
N GLY A 128 -0.10 -2.86 3.65
CA GLY A 128 -0.73 -1.98 2.69
C GLY A 128 0.04 -1.95 1.36
N VAL A 129 1.37 -1.89 1.44
CA VAL A 129 2.24 -2.00 0.26
C VAL A 129 2.06 -3.36 -0.43
N LEU A 130 2.04 -4.46 0.33
CA LEU A 130 1.79 -5.80 -0.21
C LEU A 130 0.42 -5.92 -0.86
N PHE A 131 -0.62 -5.35 -0.26
CA PHE A 131 -1.98 -5.33 -0.80
C PHE A 131 -2.03 -4.57 -2.13
N GLY A 132 -1.55 -3.33 -2.16
CA GLY A 132 -1.51 -2.50 -3.36
C GLY A 132 -0.71 -3.18 -4.49
N TYR A 133 0.45 -3.73 -4.16
CA TYR A 133 1.25 -4.49 -5.12
C TYR A 133 0.49 -5.70 -5.66
N THR A 134 -0.18 -6.45 -4.79
CA THR A 134 -0.95 -7.65 -5.16
C THR A 134 -2.13 -7.29 -6.05
N LEU A 135 -2.87 -6.22 -5.76
CA LEU A 135 -4.00 -5.78 -6.59
C LEU A 135 -3.58 -5.56 -8.05
N VAL A 136 -2.50 -4.81 -8.24
CA VAL A 136 -2.00 -4.42 -9.56
C VAL A 136 -1.29 -5.59 -10.25
N SER A 137 -0.48 -6.37 -9.53
CA SER A 137 0.24 -7.52 -10.09
C SER A 137 -0.62 -8.77 -10.33
N SER A 138 -1.88 -8.79 -9.85
CA SER A 138 -2.83 -9.86 -10.15
C SER A 138 -3.41 -9.78 -11.56
N PHE A 139 -3.25 -8.64 -12.25
CA PHE A 139 -3.58 -8.53 -13.67
C PHE A 139 -2.52 -9.22 -14.53
N LYS A 140 -2.98 -10.15 -15.37
CA LYS A 140 -2.13 -10.88 -16.32
C LYS A 140 -2.83 -10.92 -17.68
N LYS A 141 -2.06 -11.00 -18.77
CA LYS A 141 -2.62 -11.35 -20.09
C LYS A 141 -2.48 -12.86 -20.29
N VAL A 142 -3.59 -13.50 -20.65
CA VAL A 142 -3.64 -14.91 -21.04
C VAL A 142 -3.89 -14.97 -22.55
N PHE A 143 -3.10 -15.79 -23.23
CA PHE A 143 -3.18 -16.04 -24.67
C PHE A 143 -4.08 -17.23 -24.96
#